data_AF-A0A3B9JGG5-F1
#
_entry.id   AF-A0A3B9JGG5-F1
#
_cell.length_a   1.000
_cell.length_b   1.000
_cell.length_c   1.000
_cell.angle_alpha   90.00
_cell.angle_beta   90.00
_cell.angle_gamma   90.00
#
_symmetry.space_group_name_H-M   'P 1'
#
loop_
_entity.id
_entity.type
_entity.pdbx_description
1 polymer ?
#
loop_
_entity_poly.entity_id
_entity_poly.type
_entity_poly.pdbx_seq_one_letter_code
_entity_poly.pdbx_strand_id
1 'polypeptide(L)'
;MDIKFEDLKAKFGKKAKEYAGDKKKTQKLVNDAMKKAKRSKKEGSFEEIWDNIQLLFQLAKDWSTAQYTQIPIGSMIAIIMGLLYFVSPIDFVPDFLPGGLIDDAFVLGLIIRQIKTDLYKYKEWKEISTKEIID
;
A
#
# COMPACT_ATOMS: atom_id res chain seq x y z
N MET A 1 -13.27 -6.80 16.68
CA MET A 1 -13.85 -7.03 15.34
C MET A 1 -12.69 -6.90 14.36
N ASP A 2 -12.25 -8.01 13.77
CA ASP A 2 -11.14 -7.96 12.82
C ASP A 2 -11.66 -7.44 11.48
N ILE A 3 -11.08 -6.35 10.97
CA ILE A 3 -11.41 -5.86 9.64
C ILE A 3 -11.00 -6.90 8.59
N LYS A 4 -11.88 -7.14 7.61
CA LYS A 4 -11.61 -8.03 6.49
C LYS A 4 -11.25 -7.23 5.24
N PHE A 5 -10.61 -7.89 4.28
CA PHE A 5 -10.28 -7.27 2.99
C PHE A 5 -11.54 -6.74 2.29
N GLU A 6 -12.66 -7.43 2.47
CA GLU A 6 -13.98 -7.08 1.95
C GLU A 6 -14.48 -5.74 2.50
N ASP A 7 -14.23 -5.45 3.78
CA ASP A 7 -14.62 -4.19 4.41
C ASP A 7 -13.84 -3.01 3.84
N LEU A 8 -12.52 -3.20 3.65
CA LEU A 8 -11.67 -2.23 2.96
C LEU A 8 -12.15 -2.02 1.52
N LYS A 9 -12.52 -3.10 0.82
CA LYS A 9 -12.98 -3.04 -0.57
C LYS A 9 -14.30 -2.30 -0.69
N ALA A 10 -15.24 -2.55 0.22
CA ALA A 10 -16.53 -1.87 0.28
C ALA A 10 -16.36 -0.37 0.51
N LYS A 11 -15.48 0.03 1.43
CA LYS A 11 -15.26 1.44 1.78
C LYS A 11 -14.37 2.20 0.79
N PHE A 12 -13.24 1.62 0.40
CA PHE A 12 -12.19 2.32 -0.36
C PHE A 12 -12.09 1.88 -1.83
N GLY A 13 -12.74 0.80 -2.25
CA GLY A 13 -12.54 0.21 -3.58
C GLY A 13 -12.86 1.16 -4.74
N LYS A 14 -13.92 1.98 -4.64
CA LYS A 14 -14.26 2.98 -5.68
C LYS A 14 -13.16 4.04 -5.80
N LYS A 15 -12.73 4.60 -4.66
CA LYS A 15 -11.69 5.62 -4.61
C LYS A 15 -10.33 5.07 -5.02
N ALA A 16 -10.02 3.83 -4.66
CA ALA A 16 -8.79 3.18 -5.06
C ALA A 16 -8.72 2.96 -6.58
N LYS A 17 -9.84 2.61 -7.23
CA LYS A 17 -9.93 2.56 -8.70
C LYS A 17 -9.70 3.93 -9.34
N GLU A 18 -10.28 4.98 -8.77
CA GLU A 18 -10.04 6.36 -9.24
C GLU A 18 -8.56 6.73 -9.16
N TYR A 19 -7.90 6.44 -8.03
CA TYR A 19 -6.47 6.70 -7.84
C TYR A 19 -5.62 5.85 -8.80
N ALA A 20 -5.98 4.59 -9.04
CA ALA A 20 -5.30 3.77 -10.04
C ALA A 20 -5.39 4.36 -11.46
N GLY A 21 -6.48 5.07 -11.79
CA GLY A 21 -6.59 5.81 -13.04
C GLY A 21 -5.73 7.08 -13.11
N ASP A 22 -5.19 7.55 -11.98
CA ASP A 22 -4.50 8.84 -11.85
C ASP A 22 -3.12 8.64 -11.19
N LYS A 23 -2.08 8.59 -12.04
CA LYS A 23 -0.70 8.40 -11.61
C LYS A 23 -0.22 9.48 -10.63
N LYS A 24 -0.66 10.73 -10.79
CA LYS A 24 -0.27 11.85 -9.90
C LYS A 24 -0.90 11.67 -8.52
N LYS A 25 -2.18 11.30 -8.44
CA LYS A 25 -2.85 10.98 -7.17
C LYS A 25 -2.20 9.79 -6.47
N THR A 26 -1.91 8.73 -7.22
CA THR A 26 -1.20 7.56 -6.67
C THR A 26 0.16 7.95 -6.11
N GLN A 27 0.96 8.72 -6.85
CA GLN A 27 2.28 9.13 -6.40
C GLN A 27 2.23 10.02 -5.15
N LYS A 28 1.28 10.96 -5.09
CA LYS A 28 1.06 11.78 -3.89
C LYS A 28 0.71 10.90 -2.69
N LEU A 29 -0.23 9.97 -2.85
CA LEU A 29 -0.64 9.04 -1.79
C LEU A 29 0.52 8.20 -1.26
N VAL A 30 1.33 7.64 -2.16
CA VAL A 30 2.53 6.85 -1.79
C VAL A 30 3.51 7.70 -0.99
N ASN A 31 3.76 8.95 -1.41
CA ASN A 31 4.67 9.84 -0.70
C ASN A 31 4.15 10.20 0.71
N ASP A 32 2.86 10.46 0.85
CA ASP A 32 2.24 10.78 2.14
C ASP A 32 2.25 9.55 3.07
N ALA A 33 2.00 8.35 2.52
CA ALA A 33 2.11 7.09 3.24
C ALA A 33 3.54 6.83 3.72
N MET A 34 4.54 6.98 2.85
CA MET A 34 5.95 6.83 3.24
C MET A 34 6.34 7.79 4.38
N LYS A 35 5.85 9.03 4.38
CA LYS A 35 6.08 9.99 5.46
C LYS A 35 5.46 9.53 6.78
N LYS A 36 4.22 9.05 6.76
CA LYS A 36 3.55 8.50 7.96
C LYS A 36 4.28 7.27 8.49
N ALA A 37 4.59 6.30 7.63
CA ALA A 37 5.29 5.07 8.02
C ALA A 37 6.65 5.33 8.67
N LYS A 38 7.43 6.31 8.16
CA LYS A 38 8.70 6.71 8.78
C LYS A 38 8.55 7.29 10.19
N ARG A 39 7.41 7.93 10.50
CA ARG A 39 7.12 8.44 11.86
C ARG A 39 6.74 7.28 12.77
N SER A 40 5.80 6.45 12.35
CA SER A 40 5.35 5.27 13.10
C SER A 40 6.47 4.26 13.37
N LYS A 41 7.42 4.07 12.45
CA LYS A 41 8.60 3.22 12.70
C LYS A 41 9.44 3.72 13.88
N LYS A 42 9.61 5.04 14.02
CA LYS A 42 10.38 5.62 15.14
C LYS A 42 9.69 5.36 16.49
N GLU A 43 8.40 5.09 16.48
CA GLU A 43 7.58 4.77 17.65
C GLU A 43 7.53 3.25 17.92
N GLY A 44 8.32 2.44 17.21
CA GLY A 44 8.39 0.98 17.36
C GLY A 44 7.30 0.21 16.59
N SER A 45 6.46 0.90 15.81
CA SER A 45 5.44 0.23 14.99
C SER A 45 6.07 -0.42 13.75
N PHE A 46 5.60 -1.62 13.39
CA PHE A 46 5.95 -2.38 12.18
C PHE A 46 7.31 -3.12 12.12
N GLU A 47 8.03 -3.34 13.22
CA GLU A 47 9.38 -3.96 13.17
C GLU A 47 9.44 -5.26 12.35
N GLU A 48 8.48 -6.16 12.53
CA GLU A 48 8.48 -7.48 11.87
C GLU A 48 8.15 -7.43 10.37
N ILE A 49 7.43 -6.41 9.89
CA ILE A 49 6.95 -6.32 8.50
C ILE A 49 7.53 -5.14 7.73
N TRP A 50 8.50 -4.44 8.33
CA TRP A 50 9.04 -3.19 7.80
C TRP A 50 9.59 -3.33 6.38
N ASP A 51 10.34 -4.41 6.10
CA ASP A 51 10.92 -4.65 4.78
C ASP A 51 9.85 -4.84 3.70
N ASN A 52 8.77 -5.54 4.04
CA ASN A 52 7.63 -5.72 3.15
C ASN A 52 6.87 -4.40 2.91
N ILE A 53 6.74 -3.56 3.93
CA ILE A 53 6.16 -2.21 3.79
C ILE A 53 7.01 -1.35 2.85
N GLN A 54 8.34 -1.37 3.01
CA GLN A 54 9.24 -0.65 2.11
C GLN A 54 9.12 -1.15 0.67
N LEU A 55 9.07 -2.47 0.49
CA LEU A 55 8.93 -3.07 -0.83
C LEU A 55 7.58 -2.72 -1.48
N LEU A 56 6.50 -2.71 -0.71
CA LEU A 56 5.16 -2.30 -1.16
C LEU A 56 5.17 -0.84 -1.62
N PHE A 57 5.81 0.07 -0.87
CA PHE A 57 5.89 1.47 -1.29
C PHE A 57 6.75 1.66 -2.54
N GLN A 58 7.84 0.90 -2.69
CA GLN A 58 8.65 0.93 -3.90
C GLN A 58 7.86 0.43 -5.11
N LEU A 59 7.15 -0.70 -4.99
CA LEU A 59 6.26 -1.22 -6.01
C LEU A 59 5.23 -0.18 -6.46
N ALA A 60 4.54 0.44 -5.50
CA ALA A 60 3.54 1.46 -5.80
C ALA A 60 4.14 2.69 -6.50
N LYS A 61 5.35 3.10 -6.09
CA LYS A 61 6.09 4.21 -6.72
C LYS A 61 6.50 3.87 -8.15
N ASP A 62 7.15 2.73 -8.37
CA ASP A 62 7.62 2.30 -9.68
C ASP A 62 6.45 2.06 -10.65
N TRP A 63 5.32 1.60 -10.14
CA TRP A 63 4.10 1.55 -10.92
C TRP A 63 3.54 2.93 -11.26
N SER A 64 3.60 3.89 -10.34
CA SER A 64 3.14 5.26 -10.58
C SER A 64 3.98 6.01 -11.62
N THR A 65 5.26 5.64 -11.76
CA THR A 65 6.20 6.20 -12.75
C THR A 65 6.33 5.35 -14.02
N ALA A 66 5.51 4.29 -14.14
CA ALA A 66 5.55 3.33 -15.25
C ALA A 66 6.87 2.56 -15.41
N GLN A 67 7.72 2.52 -14.38
CA GLN A 67 8.94 1.69 -14.35
C GLN A 67 8.61 0.20 -14.17
N TYR A 68 7.52 -0.11 -13.46
CA TYR A 68 7.04 -1.49 -13.29
C TYR A 68 5.52 -1.59 -13.50
N THR A 69 5.08 -2.27 -14.56
CA THR A 69 3.65 -2.37 -14.93
C THR A 69 3.13 -3.80 -14.97
N GLN A 70 3.94 -4.80 -14.61
CA GLN A 70 3.61 -6.22 -14.67
C GLN A 70 2.67 -6.69 -13.54
N ILE A 71 2.43 -5.84 -12.53
CA ILE A 71 1.49 -6.13 -11.44
C ILE A 71 0.04 -6.21 -11.96
N PRO A 72 -0.77 -7.19 -11.51
CA PRO A 72 -2.20 -7.21 -11.77
C PRO A 72 -2.89 -5.94 -11.23
N ILE A 73 -3.82 -5.37 -12.02
CA ILE A 73 -4.52 -4.14 -11.62
C ILE A 73 -5.29 -4.30 -10.30
N GLY A 74 -5.83 -5.48 -10.03
CA GLY A 74 -6.51 -5.80 -8.77
C GLY A 74 -5.59 -5.68 -7.56
N SER A 75 -4.34 -6.14 -7.69
CA SER A 75 -3.32 -6.04 -6.64
C SER A 75 -2.89 -4.59 -6.42
N MET A 76 -2.77 -3.79 -7.48
CA MET A 76 -2.51 -2.35 -7.33
C MET A 76 -3.66 -1.63 -6.63
N ILE A 77 -4.92 -1.97 -6.96
CA ILE A 77 -6.10 -1.43 -6.26
C ILE A 77 -6.07 -1.81 -4.78
N ALA A 78 -5.70 -3.05 -4.43
CA ALA A 78 -5.54 -3.49 -3.05
C ALA A 78 -4.47 -2.67 -2.31
N ILE A 79 -3.32 -2.41 -2.93
CA ILE A 79 -2.28 -1.54 -2.39
C ILE A 79 -2.87 -0.16 -2.09
N ILE A 80 -3.50 0.47 -3.08
CA ILE A 80 -4.06 1.82 -2.94
C ILE A 80 -5.13 1.88 -1.84
N MET A 81 -5.96 0.84 -1.69
CA MET A 81 -6.92 0.75 -0.58
C MET A 81 -6.22 0.81 0.79
N GLY A 82 -5.16 0.01 0.98
CA GLY A 82 -4.37 0.05 2.21
C GLY A 82 -3.73 1.41 2.46
N LEU A 83 -3.18 2.03 1.41
CA LEU A 83 -2.56 3.36 1.52
C LEU A 83 -3.58 4.45 1.84
N LEU A 84 -4.79 4.40 1.29
CA LEU A 84 -5.85 5.35 1.59
C LEU A 84 -6.25 5.27 3.06
N TYR A 85 -6.47 4.07 3.57
CA TYR A 85 -6.73 3.84 4.99
C TYR A 85 -5.55 4.37 5.84
N PHE A 86 -4.33 3.99 5.47
CA PHE A 86 -3.14 4.33 6.22
C PHE A 86 -2.88 5.83 6.27
N VAL A 87 -3.04 6.59 5.19
CA VAL A 87 -2.73 8.03 5.19
C VAL A 87 -3.76 8.85 5.96
N SER A 88 -5.05 8.59 5.80
CA SER A 88 -6.08 9.27 6.59
C SER A 88 -7.32 8.37 6.70
N PRO A 89 -7.46 7.63 7.81
CA PRO A 89 -8.63 6.81 8.04
C PRO A 89 -9.91 7.65 8.26
N ILE A 90 -9.76 8.92 8.66
CA ILE A 90 -10.85 9.80 9.11
C ILE A 90 -11.43 10.64 7.96
N ASP A 91 -10.61 11.08 6.99
CA ASP A 91 -11.06 12.07 5.99
C ASP A 91 -11.95 11.50 4.87
N PHE A 92 -12.11 10.18 4.76
CA PHE A 92 -12.78 9.56 3.61
C PHE A 92 -14.13 8.91 3.89
N VAL A 93 -14.51 8.74 5.16
CA VAL A 93 -15.84 8.24 5.56
C VAL A 93 -16.19 8.84 6.94
N PRO A 94 -17.21 9.71 7.06
CA PRO A 94 -17.65 10.25 8.35
C PRO A 94 -18.31 9.20 9.29
N ASP A 95 -18.53 7.98 8.82
CA ASP A 95 -19.08 6.88 9.60
C ASP A 95 -17.98 5.91 10.06
N PHE A 96 -17.46 6.22 11.24
CA PHE A 96 -16.68 5.32 12.07
C PHE A 96 -17.43 3.99 12.24
N LEU A 97 -16.73 2.87 12.10
CA LEU A 97 -17.28 1.56 12.46
C LEU A 97 -17.73 1.61 13.93
N PRO A 98 -18.87 1.00 14.30
CA PRO A 98 -19.23 0.83 15.70
C PRO A 98 -18.19 -0.07 16.36
N GLY A 99 -17.15 0.52 16.99
CA GLY A 99 -16.06 -0.21 17.64
C GLY A 99 -14.66 0.42 17.68
N GLY A 100 -14.39 1.57 17.05
CA GLY A 100 -13.11 2.30 17.16
C GLY A 100 -12.23 2.33 15.89
N LEU A 101 -11.08 3.01 15.94
CA LEU A 101 -10.07 3.04 14.86
C LEU A 101 -9.33 1.70 14.80
N ILE A 102 -9.07 1.19 13.59
CA ILE A 102 -8.27 -0.02 13.40
C ILE A 102 -6.79 0.34 13.37
N ASP A 103 -5.96 -0.55 13.90
CA ASP A 103 -4.51 -0.44 13.85
C ASP A 103 -3.96 -0.44 12.41
N ASP A 104 -3.04 0.49 12.16
CA ASP A 104 -2.42 0.69 10.85
C ASP A 104 -1.55 -0.51 10.42
N ALA A 105 -0.92 -1.22 11.37
CA ALA A 105 -0.09 -2.41 11.10
C ALA A 105 -0.91 -3.59 10.67
N PHE A 106 -2.07 -3.78 11.29
CA PHE A 106 -3.00 -4.79 10.84
C PHE A 106 -3.44 -4.58 9.40
N VAL A 107 -3.83 -3.36 9.01
CA VAL A 107 -4.30 -3.07 7.65
C VAL A 107 -3.20 -3.27 6.61
N LEU A 108 -1.99 -2.73 6.85
CA LEU A 108 -0.88 -2.95 5.92
C LEU A 108 -0.47 -4.43 5.84
N GLY A 109 -0.47 -5.13 6.97
CA GLY A 109 -0.22 -6.58 7.03
C GLY A 109 -1.24 -7.39 6.20
N LEU A 110 -2.53 -7.05 6.29
CA LEU A 110 -3.57 -7.67 5.46
C LEU A 110 -3.32 -7.46 3.96
N ILE A 111 -2.97 -6.23 3.55
CA ILE A 111 -2.67 -5.94 2.15
C ILE A 111 -1.43 -6.70 1.68
N ILE A 112 -0.34 -6.68 2.45
CA ILE A 112 0.88 -7.44 2.14
C ILE A 112 0.57 -8.92 1.96
N ARG A 113 -0.27 -9.50 2.84
CA ARG A 113 -0.71 -10.89 2.71
C ARG A 113 -1.48 -11.13 1.42
N GLN A 114 -2.37 -10.21 1.06
CA GLN A 114 -3.18 -10.30 -0.17
C GLN A 114 -2.34 -10.25 -1.45
N ILE A 115 -1.25 -9.48 -1.45
CA ILE A 115 -0.40 -9.26 -2.64
C ILE A 115 0.94 -9.99 -2.59
N LYS A 116 1.13 -10.93 -1.67
CA LYS A 116 2.43 -11.55 -1.36
C LYS A 116 3.17 -12.07 -2.61
N THR A 117 2.45 -12.76 -3.50
CA THR A 117 3.03 -13.30 -4.75
C THR A 117 3.47 -12.19 -5.71
N ASP A 118 2.71 -11.11 -5.83
CA ASP A 118 3.07 -9.99 -6.71
C ASP A 118 4.24 -9.19 -6.13
N LEU A 119 4.27 -9.04 -4.80
CA LEU A 119 5.37 -8.40 -4.09
C LEU A 119 6.69 -9.17 -4.28
N TYR A 120 6.62 -10.50 -4.28
CA TYR A 120 7.76 -11.38 -4.57
C TYR A 120 8.27 -11.19 -6.00
N LYS A 121 7.38 -11.23 -7.00
CA LYS A 121 7.76 -10.99 -8.41
C LYS A 121 8.40 -9.61 -8.62
N TYR A 122 7.86 -8.60 -7.95
CA TYR A 122 8.44 -7.25 -7.99
C TYR A 122 9.85 -7.22 -7.38
N LYS A 123 10.06 -7.93 -6.26
CA LYS A 123 11.39 -8.05 -5.64
C LYS A 123 12.41 -8.65 -6.59
N GLU A 124 12.08 -9.79 -7.22
CA GLU A 124 12.96 -10.45 -8.20
C GLU A 124 13.31 -9.51 -9.35
N TRP A 125 12.30 -8.83 -9.92
CA TRP A 125 12.52 -7.83 -10.96
C TRP A 125 13.45 -6.71 -10.50
N LYS A 126 13.23 -6.17 -9.30
CA LYS A 126 14.02 -5.05 -8.76
C LYS A 126 15.48 -5.44 -8.55
N GLU A 127 15.73 -6.66 -8.09
CA GLU A 127 17.08 -7.19 -7.91
C GLU A 127 17.82 -7.37 -9.24
N ILE A 128 17.14 -7.85 -10.28
CA ILE A 128 17.69 -7.99 -11.63
C ILE A 128 18.01 -6.61 -12.23
N SER A 129 17.04 -5.69 -12.24
CA SER A 129 17.23 -4.35 -12.80
C SER A 129 18.29 -3.53 -12.07
N THR A 130 18.58 -3.82 -10.80
CA THR A 130 19.68 -3.18 -10.07
C THR A 130 21.04 -3.70 -10.53
N LYS A 131 21.17 -5.00 -10.82
CA LYS A 131 22.43 -5.59 -11.31
C LYS A 131 22.79 -5.06 -12.69
N GLU A 132 21.83 -4.96 -13.60
CA GLU A 132 22.02 -4.45 -14.97
C GLU A 132 22.49 -2.99 -15.05
N ILE A 133 22.38 -2.20 -13.97
CA ILE A 133 22.85 -0.79 -13.92
C ILE A 133 24.31 -0.70 -13.45
N ILE A 134 24.80 -1.71 -12.73
CA ILE A 134 26.11 -1.68 -12.06
C ILE A 134 27.18 -2.40 -12.91
N ASP A 135 26.75 -3.24 -13.86
CA ASP A 135 27.57 -3.86 -14.90
C ASP A 135 27.65 -2.99 -16.17
#